data_AF-A0A3L7TMI0-F1
#
_entry.id   AF-A0A3L7TMI0-F1
#
_cell.length_a   1.000
_cell.length_b   1.000
_cell.length_c   1.000
_cell.angle_alpha   90.00
_cell.angle_beta   90.00
_cell.angle_gamma   90.00
#
_symmetry.space_group_name_H-M   'P 1'
#
loop_
_entity.id
_entity.type
_entity.pdbx_description
1 polymer ?
#
loop_
_entity_poly.entity_id
_entity_poly.type
_entity_poly.pdbx_seq_one_letter_code
_entity_poly.pdbx_strand_id
1 'polypeptide(L)'
;MNAALLAVAAGLCWGIGEVCTRSALHAGKIGPLSAITIRSLVAIPILVGVYWLMTRGAAGLRVEPSLTQTDSATWFKVILGSGIVAGALAMVCFYSALSLGEVSVVKPIAFSIAPAVGVLLGWLVLGEEMNLRKAIAVTLILAGVLVLTTGTPARKVVEASEAAQ
;
A
#
# COMPACT_ATOMS: atom_id res chain seq x y z
N MET A 1 17.81 -7.40 12.69
CA MET A 1 16.50 -6.71 12.72
C MET A 1 15.43 -7.72 12.36
N ASN A 2 14.38 -7.86 13.17
CA ASN A 2 13.32 -8.85 12.93
C ASN A 2 12.34 -8.30 11.88
N ALA A 3 12.11 -9.04 10.79
CA ALA A 3 11.22 -8.64 9.71
C ALA A 3 9.79 -8.36 10.20
N ALA A 4 9.32 -9.12 11.19
CA ALA A 4 8.00 -8.92 11.79
C ALA A 4 7.87 -7.54 12.47
N LEU A 5 8.93 -7.07 13.15
CA LEU A 5 8.90 -5.75 13.80
C LEU A 5 8.80 -4.61 12.78
N LEU A 6 9.54 -4.71 11.67
CA LEU A 6 9.46 -3.73 10.58
C LEU A 6 8.09 -3.74 9.91
N ALA A 7 7.49 -4.91 9.72
CA ALA A 7 6.15 -5.02 9.16
C ALA A 7 5.08 -4.39 10.07
N VAL A 8 5.18 -4.60 11.39
CA VAL A 8 4.31 -3.94 12.38
C VAL A 8 4.48 -2.43 12.34
N ALA A 9 5.73 -1.93 12.34
CA ALA A 9 6.00 -0.50 12.25
C ALA A 9 5.43 0.11 10.95
N ALA A 10 5.59 -0.57 9.81
CA ALA A 10 5.01 -0.15 8.54
C ALA A 10 3.47 -0.09 8.62
N GLY A 11 2.84 -1.10 9.22
CA GLY A 11 1.40 -1.13 9.46
C GLY A 11 0.90 0.04 10.29
N LEU A 12 1.62 0.40 11.36
CA LEU A 12 1.31 1.56 12.20
C LEU A 12 1.44 2.88 11.43
N CYS A 13 2.54 3.07 10.69
CA CYS A 13 2.75 4.26 9.87
C CYS A 13 1.63 4.45 8.84
N TRP A 14 1.27 3.38 8.12
CA TRP A 14 0.13 3.40 7.20
C TRP A 14 -1.20 3.60 7.93
N GLY A 15 -1.36 3.08 9.14
CA GLY A 15 -2.57 3.28 9.96
C GLY A 15 -2.79 4.76 10.26
N ILE A 16 -1.81 5.39 10.88
CA ILE A 16 -1.85 6.80 11.28
C ILE A 16 -1.96 7.71 10.06
N GLY A 17 -1.10 7.50 9.06
CA GLY A 17 -1.05 8.34 7.86
C GLY A 17 -2.37 8.37 7.10
N GLU A 18 -3.02 7.22 6.90
CA GLU A 18 -4.26 7.17 6.11
C GLU A 18 -5.48 7.73 6.86
N VAL A 19 -5.49 7.74 8.19
CA VAL A 19 -6.50 8.47 8.97
C VAL A 19 -6.36 9.98 8.74
N CYS A 20 -5.15 10.51 8.78
CA CYS A 20 -4.88 11.92 8.46
C CYS A 20 -5.26 12.26 7.02
N THR A 21 -4.86 11.43 6.05
CA THR A 21 -5.21 11.61 4.64
C THR A 21 -6.72 11.63 4.44
N ARG A 22 -7.45 10.65 4.98
CA ARG A 22 -8.92 10.61 4.85
C ARG A 22 -9.58 11.83 5.47
N SER A 23 -9.11 12.27 6.63
CA SER A 23 -9.60 13.50 7.27
C SER A 23 -9.44 14.71 6.33
N ALA A 24 -8.27 14.85 5.69
CA ALA A 24 -8.00 15.92 4.75
C ALA A 24 -8.83 15.84 3.46
N LEU A 25 -9.05 14.64 2.92
CA LEU A 25 -9.90 14.43 1.72
C LEU A 25 -11.37 14.81 2.00
N HIS A 26 -11.92 14.39 3.14
CA HIS A 26 -13.31 14.70 3.51
C HIS A 26 -13.53 16.16 3.94
N ALA A 27 -12.46 16.91 4.21
CA ALA A 27 -12.55 18.35 4.42
C ALA A 27 -12.91 19.12 3.13
N GLY A 28 -12.89 18.48 1.96
CA GLY A 28 -13.28 19.06 0.67
C GLY A 28 -12.29 20.07 0.09
N LYS A 29 -11.16 20.30 0.77
CA LYS A 29 -10.14 21.29 0.35
C LYS A 29 -9.07 20.72 -0.57
N ILE A 30 -8.89 19.40 -0.58
CA ILE A 30 -7.92 18.71 -1.42
C ILE A 30 -8.56 17.47 -2.06
N GLY A 31 -8.23 17.20 -3.32
CA GLY A 31 -8.66 15.99 -4.02
C GLY A 31 -7.70 14.81 -3.78
N PRO A 32 -8.12 13.58 -4.14
CA PRO A 32 -7.31 12.37 -4.00
C PRO A 32 -5.99 12.45 -4.76
N LEU A 33 -6.00 13.00 -5.98
CA LEU A 33 -4.79 13.21 -6.78
C LEU A 33 -3.84 14.23 -6.13
N SER A 34 -4.37 15.35 -5.63
CA SER A 34 -3.56 16.35 -4.92
C SER A 34 -2.90 15.76 -3.67
N ALA A 35 -3.63 14.94 -2.92
CA ALA A 35 -3.12 14.27 -1.72
C ALA A 35 -1.96 13.31 -2.03
N ILE A 36 -2.09 12.44 -3.06
CA ILE A 36 -0.99 11.55 -3.46
C ILE A 36 0.20 12.31 -4.05
N THR A 37 -0.04 13.39 -4.79
CA THR A 37 1.05 14.20 -5.35
C THR A 37 1.85 14.85 -4.23
N ILE A 38 1.20 15.50 -3.26
CA ILE A 38 1.87 16.12 -2.12
C ILE A 38 2.61 15.06 -1.29
N ARG A 39 1.96 13.91 -1.02
CA ARG A 39 2.59 12.78 -0.33
C ARG A 39 3.87 12.34 -1.02
N SER A 40 3.85 12.16 -2.34
CA SER A 40 5.01 11.74 -3.12
C SER A 40 6.11 12.80 -3.14
N LEU A 41 5.75 14.09 -3.29
CA LEU A 41 6.72 15.20 -3.25
C LEU A 41 7.42 15.32 -1.90
N VAL A 42 6.75 14.98 -0.80
CA VAL A 42 7.37 14.93 0.54
C VAL A 42 8.19 13.66 0.73
N ALA A 43 7.70 12.51 0.27
CA ALA A 43 8.35 11.22 0.48
C ALA A 43 9.65 11.07 -0.33
N ILE A 44 9.68 11.51 -1.60
CA ILE A 44 10.84 11.36 -2.49
C ILE A 44 12.14 11.93 -1.89
N PRO A 45 12.23 13.20 -1.44
CA PRO A 45 13.47 13.74 -0.89
C PRO A 45 13.93 13.00 0.37
N ILE A 46 12.99 12.56 1.23
CA ILE A 46 13.30 11.75 2.41
C ILE A 46 13.89 10.40 1.99
N LEU A 47 13.27 9.71 1.03
CA LEU A 47 13.74 8.43 0.52
C LEU A 47 15.12 8.55 -0.16
N VAL A 48 15.35 9.62 -0.94
CA VAL A 48 16.65 9.90 -1.56
C VAL A 48 17.72 10.15 -0.49
N GLY A 49 17.41 10.91 0.57
CA GLY A 49 18.32 11.14 1.69
C GLY A 49 18.68 9.86 2.43
N VAL A 50 17.69 9.01 2.71
CA VAL A 50 17.90 7.69 3.34
C VAL A 50 18.73 6.78 2.43
N TYR A 51 18.42 6.69 1.15
CA TYR A 51 19.20 5.91 0.17
C TYR A 51 20.67 6.39 0.11
N TRP A 52 20.89 7.70 0.08
CA TRP A 52 22.22 8.29 0.08
C TRP A 52 23.00 7.96 1.37
N LEU A 53 22.33 7.97 2.53
CA LEU A 53 22.92 7.60 3.81
C LEU A 53 23.32 6.11 3.83
N MET A 54 22.42 5.24 3.36
CA MET A 54 22.62 3.78 3.34
C MET A 54 23.74 3.38 2.37
N THR A 55 23.83 4.01 1.19
CA THR A 55 24.92 3.73 0.22
C THR A 55 26.29 4.19 0.70
N ARG A 56 26.37 5.19 1.59
CA ARG A 56 27.63 5.64 2.20
C ARG A 56 28.05 4.85 3.45
N GLY A 57 27.21 3.94 3.94
CA GLY A 57 27.48 3.19 5.17
C GLY A 57 27.60 4.04 6.42
N ALA A 58 27.10 5.28 6.39
CA ALA A 58 27.12 6.17 7.54
C ALA A 58 26.20 5.61 8.64
N ALA A 59 26.62 5.77 9.89
CA ALA A 59 25.94 5.26 11.10
C ALA A 59 25.92 3.71 11.26
N GLY A 60 26.84 2.97 10.63
CA GLY A 60 26.95 1.51 10.81
C GLY A 60 25.77 0.72 10.23
N LEU A 61 24.98 1.38 9.36
CA LEU A 61 23.85 0.80 8.66
C LEU A 61 24.32 -0.07 7.49
N ARG A 62 23.51 -1.08 7.11
CA ARG A 62 23.80 -1.94 5.96
C ARG A 62 23.94 -1.11 4.69
N VAL A 63 25.02 -1.35 3.97
CA VAL A 63 25.29 -0.72 2.68
C VAL A 63 24.42 -1.40 1.61
N GLU A 64 23.60 -0.61 0.92
CA GLU A 64 22.83 -1.06 -0.24
C GLU A 64 23.79 -1.42 -1.41
N PRO A 65 23.49 -2.46 -2.21
CA PRO A 65 24.32 -2.82 -3.34
C PRO A 65 24.38 -1.71 -4.40
N SER A 66 25.49 -1.65 -5.13
CA SER A 66 25.66 -0.66 -6.19
C SER A 66 24.67 -0.88 -7.33
N LEU A 67 23.99 0.19 -7.73
CA LEU A 67 23.06 0.20 -8.87
C LEU A 67 23.78 0.07 -10.23
N THR A 68 25.09 0.28 -10.27
CA THR A 68 25.88 0.27 -11.51
C THR A 68 25.96 -1.10 -12.19
N GLN A 69 25.64 -2.18 -11.46
CA GLN A 69 25.68 -3.55 -11.97
C GLN A 69 24.29 -4.17 -12.16
N THR A 70 23.22 -3.37 -12.04
CA THR A 70 21.85 -3.86 -12.17
C THR A 70 21.44 -4.02 -13.63
N ASP A 71 20.90 -5.18 -13.99
CA ASP A 71 20.46 -5.52 -15.33
C ASP A 71 19.12 -4.84 -15.72
N SER A 72 18.88 -4.71 -17.02
CA SER A 72 17.66 -4.05 -17.55
C SER A 72 16.37 -4.77 -17.15
N ALA A 73 16.39 -6.10 -16.96
CA ALA A 73 15.19 -6.83 -16.55
C ALA A 73 14.82 -6.53 -15.08
N THR A 74 15.79 -6.36 -14.19
CA THR A 74 15.54 -5.89 -12.82
C THR A 74 14.97 -4.48 -12.80
N TRP A 75 15.53 -3.56 -13.59
CA TRP A 75 14.97 -2.22 -13.75
C TRP A 75 13.54 -2.24 -14.27
N PHE A 76 13.24 -3.10 -15.24
CA PHE A 76 11.88 -3.25 -15.76
C PHE A 76 10.89 -3.72 -14.69
N LYS A 77 11.26 -4.72 -13.88
CA LYS A 77 10.42 -5.19 -12.76
C LYS A 77 10.14 -4.07 -11.75
N VAL A 78 11.16 -3.28 -11.40
CA VAL A 78 11.03 -2.17 -10.44
C VAL A 78 10.17 -1.05 -11.03
N ILE A 79 10.47 -0.60 -12.24
CA ILE A 79 9.75 0.52 -12.88
C ILE A 79 8.30 0.14 -13.14
N LEU A 80 8.05 -1.00 -13.80
CA LEU A 80 6.70 -1.39 -14.16
C LEU A 80 5.90 -1.88 -12.95
N GLY A 81 6.44 -2.84 -12.20
CA GLY A 81 5.74 -3.45 -11.07
C GLY A 81 5.62 -2.50 -9.88
N SER A 82 6.75 -1.98 -9.39
CA SER A 82 6.74 -1.12 -8.21
C SER A 82 6.38 0.33 -8.52
N GLY A 83 6.92 0.91 -9.60
CA GLY A 83 6.72 2.31 -9.94
C GLY A 83 5.32 2.59 -10.49
N ILE A 84 4.96 1.91 -11.58
CA ILE A 84 3.69 2.16 -12.29
C ILE A 84 2.53 1.45 -11.59
N VAL A 85 2.59 0.11 -11.46
CA VAL A 85 1.43 -0.67 -10.96
C VAL A 85 1.17 -0.39 -9.48
N ALA A 86 2.15 -0.64 -8.61
CA ALA A 86 1.98 -0.43 -7.17
C ALA A 86 2.09 1.06 -6.76
N GLY A 87 2.97 1.83 -7.40
CA GLY A 87 3.30 3.19 -7.00
C GLY A 87 2.38 4.27 -7.56
N ALA A 88 1.83 4.09 -8.76
CA ALA A 88 0.95 5.08 -9.39
C ALA A 88 -0.49 4.58 -9.47
N LEU A 89 -0.75 3.49 -10.20
CA LEU A 89 -2.10 3.00 -10.47
C LEU A 89 -2.82 2.59 -9.18
N ALA A 90 -2.17 1.78 -8.33
CA ALA A 90 -2.76 1.37 -7.07
C ALA A 90 -3.01 2.56 -6.13
N MET A 91 -2.12 3.56 -6.10
CA MET A 91 -2.33 4.77 -5.29
C MET A 91 -3.50 5.62 -5.81
N VAL A 92 -3.62 5.80 -7.13
CA VAL A 92 -4.76 6.50 -7.74
C VAL A 92 -6.06 5.81 -7.37
N CYS A 93 -6.16 4.49 -7.55
CA CYS A 93 -7.35 3.72 -7.18
C CYS A 93 -7.64 3.79 -5.68
N PHE A 94 -6.62 3.59 -4.84
CA PHE A 94 -6.78 3.55 -3.39
C PHE A 94 -7.20 4.90 -2.82
N TYR A 95 -6.56 6.01 -3.21
CA TYR A 95 -6.90 7.34 -2.70
C TYR A 95 -8.24 7.82 -3.24
N SER A 96 -8.60 7.44 -4.47
CA SER A 96 -9.95 7.70 -4.99
C SER A 96 -11.00 6.96 -4.16
N ALA A 97 -10.80 5.67 -3.88
CA ALA A 97 -11.70 4.91 -2.99
C ALA A 97 -11.74 5.50 -1.57
N LEU A 98 -10.61 5.97 -1.04
CA LEU A 98 -10.52 6.60 0.28
C LEU A 98 -11.29 7.91 0.37
N SER A 99 -11.43 8.64 -0.74
CA SER A 99 -12.25 9.85 -0.81
C SER A 99 -13.76 9.57 -0.83
N LEU A 100 -14.16 8.33 -1.16
CA LEU A 100 -15.56 7.92 -1.29
C LEU A 100 -16.08 7.12 -0.09
N GLY A 101 -15.19 6.63 0.79
CA GLY A 101 -15.54 5.67 1.82
C GLY A 101 -14.74 5.80 3.12
N GLU A 102 -15.15 5.02 4.11
CA GLU A 102 -14.46 5.00 5.41
C GLU A 102 -13.13 4.24 5.32
N VAL A 103 -12.09 4.77 5.99
CA VAL A 103 -10.77 4.10 6.07
C VAL A 103 -10.90 2.68 6.63
N SER A 104 -11.80 2.50 7.61
CA SER A 104 -12.12 1.23 8.26
C SER A 104 -12.68 0.17 7.31
N VAL A 105 -13.20 0.55 6.14
CA VAL A 105 -13.77 -0.37 5.15
C VAL A 105 -12.86 -0.48 3.92
N VAL A 106 -12.48 0.66 3.34
CA VAL A 106 -11.69 0.73 2.10
C VAL A 106 -10.32 0.08 2.28
N LYS A 107 -9.64 0.37 3.40
CA LYS A 107 -8.28 -0.12 3.62
C LYS A 107 -8.23 -1.63 3.84
N PRO A 108 -9.07 -2.25 4.69
CA PRO A 108 -9.11 -3.70 4.81
C PRO A 108 -9.40 -4.40 3.48
N ILE A 109 -10.32 -3.90 2.65
CA ILE A 109 -10.57 -4.45 1.31
C ILE A 109 -9.27 -4.45 0.48
N ALA A 110 -8.67 -3.28 0.27
CA ALA A 110 -7.48 -3.15 -0.57
C ALA A 110 -6.27 -3.94 -0.03
N PHE A 111 -6.04 -3.90 1.28
CA PHE A 111 -4.86 -4.49 1.91
C PHE A 111 -5.01 -5.96 2.29
N SER A 112 -6.19 -6.57 2.11
CA SER A 112 -6.40 -8.01 2.33
C SER A 112 -6.45 -8.80 1.02
N ILE A 113 -6.85 -8.15 -0.07
CA ILE A 113 -6.71 -8.72 -1.42
C ILE A 113 -5.22 -8.79 -1.81
N ALA A 114 -4.43 -7.76 -1.47
CA ALA A 114 -3.01 -7.70 -1.85
C ALA A 114 -2.18 -8.91 -1.33
N PRO A 115 -2.28 -9.36 -0.06
CA PRO A 115 -1.65 -10.60 0.40
C PRO A 115 -2.12 -11.85 -0.35
N ALA A 116 -3.39 -11.96 -0.70
CA ALA A 116 -3.91 -13.11 -1.45
C ALA A 116 -3.30 -13.17 -2.86
N VAL A 117 -3.25 -12.04 -3.56
CA VAL A 117 -2.59 -11.90 -4.86
C VAL A 117 -1.08 -12.15 -4.72
N GLY A 118 -0.46 -11.63 -3.67
CA GLY A 118 0.97 -11.81 -3.40
C GLY A 118 1.34 -13.28 -3.17
N VAL A 119 0.55 -14.02 -2.39
CA VAL A 119 0.76 -15.46 -2.16
C VAL A 119 0.55 -16.25 -3.45
N LEU A 120 -0.46 -15.91 -4.25
CA LEU A 120 -0.72 -16.57 -5.53
C LEU A 120 0.41 -16.32 -6.54
N LEU A 121 0.83 -15.07 -6.72
CA LEU A 121 1.92 -14.72 -7.64
C LEU A 121 3.27 -15.20 -7.12
N GLY A 122 3.50 -15.18 -5.81
CA GLY A 122 4.68 -15.78 -5.19
C GLY A 122 4.80 -17.26 -5.55
N TRP A 123 3.69 -18.00 -5.48
CA TRP A 123 3.65 -19.40 -5.89
C TRP A 123 3.84 -19.60 -7.39
N LEU A 124 3.09 -18.89 -8.23
CA LEU A 124 3.05 -19.13 -9.68
C LEU A 124 4.23 -18.53 -10.45
N VAL A 125 4.74 -17.37 -10.00
CA VAL A 125 5.74 -16.58 -10.74
C VAL A 125 7.11 -16.64 -10.07
N LEU A 126 7.15 -16.60 -8.73
CA LEU A 126 8.42 -16.63 -7.98
C LEU A 126 8.85 -18.04 -7.57
N GLY A 127 7.97 -19.03 -7.76
CA GLY A 127 8.23 -20.43 -7.39
C GLY A 127 8.23 -20.69 -5.88
N GLU A 128 7.60 -19.81 -5.08
CA GLU A 128 7.48 -20.03 -3.65
C GLU A 128 6.59 -21.23 -3.33
N GLU A 129 6.92 -21.97 -2.28
CA GLU A 129 6.07 -23.08 -1.84
C GLU A 129 4.69 -22.60 -1.37
N MET A 130 3.64 -23.22 -1.92
CA MET A 130 2.28 -23.11 -1.43
C MET A 130 1.98 -24.31 -0.52
N ASN A 131 1.77 -24.05 0.76
CA ASN A 131 1.38 -25.07 1.72
C ASN A 131 0.01 -24.78 2.34
N LEU A 132 -0.56 -25.79 3.01
CA LEU A 132 -1.88 -25.68 3.62
C LEU A 132 -1.98 -24.53 4.63
N ARG A 133 -0.90 -24.21 5.35
CA ARG A 133 -0.89 -23.10 6.31
C ARG A 133 -1.04 -21.74 5.62
N LYS A 134 -0.32 -21.49 4.52
CA LYS A 134 -0.47 -20.27 3.71
C LYS A 134 -1.89 -20.15 3.15
N ALA A 135 -2.44 -21.25 2.61
CA ALA A 135 -3.80 -21.26 2.06
C ALA A 135 -4.87 -20.94 3.11
N ILE A 136 -4.80 -21.55 4.30
CA ILE A 136 -5.70 -21.26 5.42
C ILE A 136 -5.56 -19.80 5.87
N ALA A 137 -4.33 -19.30 6.03
CA ALA A 137 -4.09 -17.93 6.47
C ALA A 137 -4.69 -16.90 5.50
N VAL A 138 -4.48 -17.06 4.19
CA VAL A 138 -5.07 -16.18 3.17
C VAL A 138 -6.59 -16.25 3.20
N THR A 139 -7.16 -17.45 3.33
CA THR A 139 -8.62 -17.62 3.41
C THR A 139 -9.20 -16.90 4.63
N LEU A 140 -8.55 -17.00 5.78
CA LEU A 140 -8.96 -16.31 7.01
C LEU A 140 -8.86 -14.78 6.88
N ILE A 141 -7.81 -14.26 6.25
CA ILE A 141 -7.66 -12.82 5.97
C ILE A 141 -8.83 -12.32 5.11
N LEU A 142 -9.14 -13.03 4.02
CA LEU A 142 -10.24 -12.67 3.13
C LEU A 142 -11.60 -12.79 3.83
N ALA A 143 -11.83 -13.87 4.58
CA ALA A 143 -13.06 -14.06 5.35
C ALA A 143 -13.27 -12.95 6.39
N GLY A 144 -12.21 -12.54 7.11
CA GLY A 144 -12.29 -11.45 8.07
C GLY A 144 -12.72 -10.12 7.43
N VAL A 145 -12.23 -9.83 6.22
CA VAL A 145 -12.67 -8.65 5.47
C VAL A 145 -14.09 -8.77 4.94
N LEU A 146 -14.52 -9.95 4.51
CA LEU A 146 -15.92 -10.17 4.12
C LEU A 146 -16.87 -9.91 5.31
N VAL A 147 -16.51 -10.34 6.51
CA VAL A 147 -17.29 -10.04 7.73
C VAL A 147 -17.34 -8.53 8.00
N LEU A 148 -16.22 -7.84 7.88
CA LEU A 148 -16.16 -6.38 8.10
C LEU A 148 -17.00 -5.59 7.08
N THR A 149 -17.07 -6.07 5.84
CA THR A 149 -17.74 -5.38 4.74
C THR A 149 -19.23 -5.69 4.66
N THR A 150 -19.68 -6.89 5.05
CA THR A 150 -21.09 -7.32 4.98
C THR A 150 -21.99 -6.70 6.05
N GLY A 151 -21.43 -6.11 7.11
CA GLY A 151 -22.19 -5.44 8.18
C GLY A 151 -22.33 -3.91 8.04
N THR A 152 -21.66 -3.29 7.06
CA THR A 152 -21.77 -1.83 6.83
C THR A 152 -22.90 -1.59 5.83
N PRO A 153 -24.02 -0.95 6.20
CA PRO A 153 -25.10 -0.71 5.24
C PRO A 153 -24.53 0.20 4.15
N ALA A 154 -24.48 -0.32 2.92
CA ALA A 154 -24.13 0.37 1.68
C ALA A 154 -24.97 1.64 1.38
N ARG A 155 -25.86 2.02 2.31
CA ARG A 155 -26.85 3.09 2.19
C ARG A 155 -26.24 4.49 2.18
N LYS A 156 -25.12 4.73 2.87
CA LYS A 156 -24.54 6.09 2.97
C LYS A 156 -23.65 6.52 1.80
N VAL A 157 -23.11 5.58 1.03
CA VAL A 157 -22.22 5.92 -0.10
C VAL A 157 -23.02 6.41 -1.32
N VAL A 158 -24.25 5.91 -1.49
CA VAL A 158 -25.17 6.34 -2.57
C VAL A 158 -25.88 7.64 -2.21
N GLU A 159 -26.43 7.75 -0.99
CA GLU A 159 -27.18 8.95 -0.54
C GLU A 159 -26.29 10.22 -0.50
N ALA A 160 -24.98 10.09 -0.20
CA ALA A 160 -24.06 11.24 -0.21
C ALA A 160 -23.67 11.71 -1.63
N SER A 161 -23.74 10.82 -2.63
CA SER A 161 -23.51 11.19 -4.04
C SER A 161 -24.74 11.87 -4.66
N GLU A 162 -25.94 11.53 -4.19
CA GLU A 162 -27.20 12.15 -4.64
C GLU A 162 -27.48 13.49 -3.95
N ALA A 163 -27.03 13.67 -2.70
CA ALA A 163 -27.19 14.95 -1.98
C ALA A 163 -26.18 16.05 -2.38
N ALA A 164 -25.17 15.71 -3.19
CA ALA A 164 -24.14 16.62 -3.68
C ALA A 164 -24.32 17.03 -5.16
N GLN A 165 -25.41 16.59 -5.80
CA GLN A 165 -25.89 17.05 -7.11
C GLN A 165 -27.08 17.99 -6.95
#